data_AF-A0A397T2W9-F1
#
_entry.id   AF-A0A397T2W9-F1
#
_cell.length_a   1.000
_cell.length_b   1.000
_cell.length_c   1.000
_cell.angle_alpha   90.00
_cell.angle_beta   90.00
_cell.angle_gamma   90.00
#
_symmetry.space_group_name_H-M   'P 1'
#
loop_
_entity.id
_entity.type
_entity.pdbx_description
1 polymer ?
#
loop_
_entity_poly.entity_id
_entity_poly.type
_entity_poly.pdbx_seq_one_letter_code
_entity_poly.pdbx_strand_id
1 'polypeptide(L)'
;MAVSNFAFVLIGFHILLLFLCPALEIWKLKLFNDNRIPIDVLEYIYPILIIYQIVMHFIICCCFNWYNAERLKLTLTVAGILWLIIPVIYTRSTIKELGDVPFFCPSDYNYPFNTMKLICIVRASNLIVMWIRFVTIVFMVFFIEKLNLWTDKKRKIGNNNNNNKLKRQRKNSKSSDVGAKLVSLDYGES
;
A
#
# COMPACT_ATOMS: atom_id res chain seq x y z
N MET A 1 15.96 12.52 0.55
CA MET A 1 15.57 12.65 -0.87
C MET A 1 15.25 11.27 -1.48
N ALA A 2 16.15 10.28 -1.43
CA ALA A 2 15.93 8.95 -2.02
C ALA A 2 14.67 8.20 -1.53
N VAL A 3 14.37 8.22 -0.23
CA VAL A 3 13.19 7.55 0.36
C VAL A 3 11.87 8.15 -0.15
N SER A 4 11.86 9.46 -0.42
CA SER A 4 10.67 10.15 -0.95
C SER A 4 10.40 9.75 -2.40
N ASN A 5 11.45 9.68 -3.23
CA ASN A 5 11.32 9.33 -4.64
C ASN A 5 10.83 7.88 -4.81
N PHE A 6 11.36 6.96 -4.00
CA PHE A 6 10.91 5.56 -3.99
C PHE A 6 9.42 5.43 -3.62
N ALA A 7 8.95 6.19 -2.63
CA ALA A 7 7.54 6.20 -2.23
C ALA A 7 6.61 6.62 -3.37
N PHE A 8 6.95 7.71 -4.07
CA PHE A 8 6.15 8.21 -5.18
C PHE A 8 6.07 7.21 -6.33
N VAL A 9 7.16 6.53 -6.64
CA VAL A 9 7.17 5.46 -7.66
C VAL A 9 6.27 4.31 -7.24
N LEU A 10 6.35 3.87 -5.98
CA LEU A 10 5.55 2.75 -5.47
C LEU A 10 4.05 3.08 -5.45
N ILE A 11 3.69 4.32 -5.08
CA ILE A 11 2.32 4.82 -5.12
C ILE A 11 1.82 4.93 -6.56
N GLY A 12 2.62 5.50 -7.46
CA GLY A 12 2.27 5.60 -8.88
C GLY A 12 2.03 4.23 -9.50
N PHE A 13 2.89 3.26 -9.21
CA PHE A 13 2.73 1.88 -9.68
C PHE A 13 1.47 1.21 -9.11
N HIS A 14 1.18 1.42 -7.82
CA HIS A 14 -0.04 0.91 -7.19
C HIS A 14 -1.31 1.49 -7.81
N ILE A 15 -1.32 2.79 -8.11
CA ILE A 15 -2.43 3.45 -8.80
C ILE A 15 -2.56 2.91 -10.23
N LEU A 16 -1.45 2.70 -10.96
CA LEU A 16 -1.49 2.10 -12.29
C LEU A 16 -2.14 0.72 -12.26
N LEU A 17 -1.74 -0.13 -11.32
CA LEU A 17 -2.34 -1.45 -11.12
C LEU A 17 -3.82 -1.38 -10.74
N LEU A 18 -4.25 -0.31 -10.05
CA LEU A 18 -5.66 -0.06 -9.72
C LEU A 18 -6.56 -0.10 -10.96
N PHE A 19 -6.08 0.46 -12.08
CA PHE A 19 -6.80 0.51 -13.35
C PHE A 19 -6.48 -0.65 -14.28
N LEU A 20 -5.24 -1.15 -14.27
CA LEU A 20 -4.83 -2.25 -15.13
C LEU A 20 -5.55 -3.57 -14.79
N CYS A 21 -5.72 -3.87 -13.49
CA CYS A 21 -6.41 -5.09 -13.05
C CYS A 21 -7.85 -5.19 -13.58
N PRO A 22 -8.75 -4.20 -13.38
CA PRO A 22 -10.11 -4.28 -13.92
C PRO A 22 -10.14 -4.26 -15.44
N ALA A 23 -9.24 -3.52 -16.10
CA ALA A 23 -9.18 -3.48 -17.57
C ALA A 23 -8.85 -4.86 -18.15
N LEU A 24 -7.85 -5.55 -17.60
CA LEU A 24 -7.48 -6.90 -18.03
C LEU A 24 -8.57 -7.92 -17.73
N GLU A 25 -9.24 -7.82 -16.57
CA GLU A 25 -10.33 -8.71 -16.21
C GLU A 25 -11.53 -8.56 -17.14
N ILE A 26 -11.97 -7.32 -17.40
CA ILE A 26 -13.07 -7.05 -18.34
C ILE A 26 -12.71 -7.55 -19.74
N TRP A 27 -11.45 -7.36 -20.17
CA TRP A 27 -11.00 -7.86 -21.45
C TRP A 27 -11.02 -9.39 -21.51
N LYS A 28 -10.58 -10.08 -20.44
CA LYS A 28 -10.67 -11.53 -20.31
C LYS A 28 -12.13 -12.01 -20.42
N LEU A 29 -13.03 -11.45 -19.62
CA LEU A 29 -14.45 -11.82 -19.60
C LEU A 29 -15.11 -11.65 -20.97
N LYS A 30 -14.83 -10.52 -21.64
CA LYS A 30 -15.33 -10.27 -23.00
C LYS A 30 -14.82 -11.33 -23.97
N LEU A 31 -13.53 -11.65 -23.91
CA LEU A 31 -12.93 -12.65 -24.79
C LEU A 31 -13.49 -14.06 -24.55
N PHE A 32 -13.76 -14.42 -23.29
CA PHE A 32 -14.35 -15.72 -22.94
C PHE A 32 -15.79 -15.82 -23.44
N ASN A 33 -16.56 -14.74 -23.27
CA ASN A 33 -17.93 -14.65 -23.79
C ASN A 33 -17.97 -14.76 -25.33
N ASP A 34 -17.09 -14.03 -26.02
CA ASP A 34 -17.02 -14.04 -27.49
C ASP A 34 -16.65 -15.43 -28.05
N ASN A 35 -15.88 -16.22 -27.29
CA ASN A 35 -15.43 -17.57 -27.67
C ASN A 35 -16.24 -18.70 -27.03
N ARG A 36 -17.36 -18.40 -26.35
CA ARG A 36 -18.23 -19.38 -25.66
C ARG A 36 -17.49 -20.29 -24.67
N ILE A 37 -16.46 -19.77 -24.02
CA ILE A 37 -15.75 -20.48 -22.95
C ILE A 37 -16.62 -20.37 -21.68
N PRO A 38 -16.88 -21.49 -20.97
CA PRO A 38 -17.66 -21.44 -19.75
C PRO A 38 -16.97 -20.56 -18.71
N ILE A 39 -17.71 -19.60 -18.17
CA ILE A 39 -17.23 -18.67 -17.14
C ILE A 39 -17.57 -19.28 -15.77
N ASP A 40 -16.53 -19.59 -14.99
CA ASP A 40 -16.70 -20.10 -13.63
C ASP A 40 -17.09 -18.97 -12.66
N VAL A 41 -17.73 -19.30 -11.54
CA VAL A 41 -18.15 -18.33 -10.51
C VAL A 41 -16.97 -17.53 -9.97
N LEU A 42 -15.77 -18.11 -9.97
CA LEU A 42 -14.55 -17.48 -9.51
C LEU A 42 -14.14 -16.24 -10.33
N GLU A 43 -14.49 -16.22 -11.62
CA GLU A 43 -14.28 -15.09 -12.53
C GLU A 43 -15.11 -13.87 -12.13
N TYR A 44 -16.19 -14.05 -11.36
CA TYR A 44 -17.00 -12.95 -10.84
C TYR A 44 -16.54 -12.49 -9.45
N ILE A 45 -15.92 -13.36 -8.66
CA ILE A 45 -15.41 -13.03 -7.32
C ILE A 45 -14.27 -12.01 -7.40
N TYR A 46 -13.39 -12.17 -8.39
CA TYR A 46 -12.24 -11.29 -8.57
C TYR A 46 -12.59 -9.83 -8.93
N PRO A 47 -13.47 -9.52 -9.91
CA PRO A 47 -13.89 -8.16 -10.18
C PRO A 47 -14.64 -7.52 -9.01
N ILE A 48 -15.39 -8.31 -8.22
CA ILE A 48 -16.00 -7.82 -6.97
C ILE A 48 -14.93 -7.34 -5.99
N LEU A 49 -13.84 -8.11 -5.80
CA LEU A 49 -12.72 -7.70 -4.96
C LEU A 49 -12.06 -6.41 -5.47
N ILE A 50 -11.89 -6.28 -6.79
CA ILE A 50 -11.32 -5.07 -7.40
C ILE A 50 -12.23 -3.87 -7.15
N ILE A 51 -13.54 -3.99 -7.36
CA ILE A 51 -14.52 -2.93 -7.12
C ILE A 51 -14.48 -2.51 -5.65
N TYR A 52 -14.50 -3.48 -4.72
CA TYR A 52 -14.37 -3.20 -3.30
C TYR A 52 -13.11 -2.39 -3.00
N GLN A 53 -11.96 -2.75 -3.60
CA GLN A 53 -10.73 -1.98 -3.41
C GLN A 53 -10.78 -0.58 -4.01
N ILE A 54 -11.36 -0.39 -5.18
CA ILE A 54 -11.52 0.94 -5.79
C ILE A 54 -12.33 1.84 -4.87
N VAL A 55 -13.45 1.34 -4.35
CA VAL A 55 -14.30 2.06 -3.39
C VAL A 55 -13.52 2.43 -2.13
N MET A 56 -12.77 1.47 -1.56
CA MET A 56 -11.95 1.74 -0.36
C MET A 56 -10.88 2.79 -0.63
N HIS A 57 -10.20 2.76 -1.78
CA HIS A 57 -9.20 3.77 -2.15
C HIS A 57 -9.84 5.14 -2.34
N PHE A 58 -11.01 5.20 -2.99
CA PHE A 58 -11.75 6.44 -3.17
C PHE A 58 -12.13 7.07 -1.81
N ILE A 59 -12.65 6.27 -0.88
CA ILE A 59 -12.97 6.73 0.48
C ILE A 59 -11.74 7.26 1.19
N ILE A 60 -10.61 6.53 1.11
CA ILE A 60 -9.35 6.97 1.75
C ILE A 60 -8.87 8.30 1.14
N CYS A 61 -8.90 8.46 -0.18
CA CYS A 61 -8.49 9.68 -0.86
C CYS A 61 -9.41 10.88 -0.55
N CYS A 62 -10.73 10.69 -0.60
CA CYS A 62 -11.70 11.77 -0.42
C CYS A 62 -11.95 12.13 1.05
N CYS A 63 -11.77 11.17 1.98
CA CYS A 63 -12.01 11.35 3.41
C CYS A 63 -10.72 11.25 4.23
N PHE A 64 -9.58 11.68 3.67
CA PHE A 64 -8.24 11.51 4.24
C PHE A 64 -8.10 12.02 5.68
N ASN A 65 -8.82 13.09 6.04
CA ASN A 65 -8.83 13.65 7.39
C ASN A 65 -9.50 12.75 8.46
N TRP A 66 -10.24 11.72 8.04
CA TRP A 66 -10.97 10.82 8.93
C TRP A 66 -10.25 9.49 9.16
N TYR A 67 -9.23 9.17 8.35
CA TYR A 67 -8.57 7.87 8.36
C TYR A 67 -7.32 7.88 9.25
N ASN A 68 -7.37 7.13 10.35
CA ASN A 68 -6.21 6.92 11.22
C ASN A 68 -5.19 5.98 10.55
N ALA A 69 -3.89 6.22 10.75
CA ALA A 69 -2.79 5.39 10.24
C ALA A 69 -2.90 3.92 10.66
N GLU A 70 -3.41 3.65 11.87
CA GLU A 70 -3.65 2.27 12.33
C GLU A 70 -4.75 1.57 11.54
N ARG A 71 -5.85 2.28 11.22
CA ARG A 71 -6.93 1.74 10.38
C ARG A 71 -6.46 1.50 8.96
N LEU A 72 -5.64 2.40 8.41
CA LEU A 72 -5.02 2.22 7.09
C LEU A 72 -4.13 0.97 7.06
N LYS A 73 -3.29 0.76 8.09
CA LYS A 73 -2.44 -0.44 8.21
C LYS A 73 -3.29 -1.72 8.26
N LEU A 74 -4.34 -1.73 9.08
CA LEU A 74 -5.24 -2.88 9.18
C LEU A 74 -5.90 -3.18 7.83
N THR A 75 -6.48 -2.16 7.17
CA THR A 75 -7.13 -2.31 5.87
C THR A 75 -6.16 -2.86 4.82
N LEU A 76 -4.92 -2.35 4.74
CA LEU A 76 -3.91 -2.85 3.82
C LEU A 76 -3.44 -4.27 4.15
N THR A 77 -3.38 -4.64 5.43
CA THR A 77 -3.02 -5.99 5.87
C THR A 77 -4.09 -7.00 5.47
N VAL A 78 -5.37 -6.69 5.76
CA VAL A 78 -6.51 -7.51 5.36
C VAL A 78 -6.58 -7.63 3.84
N ALA A 79 -6.39 -6.51 3.13
CA ALA A 79 -6.28 -6.52 1.67
C ALA A 79 -5.14 -7.43 1.19
N GLY A 80 -3.95 -7.37 1.81
CA GLY A 80 -2.82 -8.23 1.46
C GLY A 80 -3.15 -9.71 1.62
N ILE A 81 -3.83 -10.10 2.69
CA ILE A 81 -4.27 -11.49 2.92
C ILE A 81 -5.28 -11.92 1.85
N LEU A 82 -6.27 -11.09 1.53
CA LEU A 82 -7.25 -11.39 0.47
C LEU A 82 -6.58 -11.52 -0.90
N TRP A 83 -5.63 -10.64 -1.21
CA TRP A 83 -4.82 -10.70 -2.43
C TRP A 83 -3.79 -11.83 -2.46
N LEU A 84 -3.58 -12.54 -1.36
CA LEU A 84 -2.83 -13.79 -1.37
C LEU A 84 -3.77 -14.97 -1.64
N ILE A 85 -4.88 -15.04 -0.90
CA ILE A 85 -5.82 -16.16 -0.95
C ILE A 85 -6.47 -16.27 -2.33
N ILE A 86 -6.97 -15.15 -2.88
CA ILE A 86 -7.72 -15.15 -4.13
C ILE A 86 -6.87 -15.60 -5.32
N PRO A 87 -5.66 -15.06 -5.56
CA PRO A 87 -4.79 -15.54 -6.63
C PRO A 87 -4.38 -17.01 -6.46
N VAL A 88 -4.20 -17.50 -5.23
CA VAL A 88 -3.92 -18.93 -4.99
C VAL A 88 -5.10 -19.81 -5.42
N ILE A 89 -6.32 -19.46 -4.99
CA ILE A 89 -7.53 -20.19 -5.39
C ILE A 89 -7.72 -20.10 -6.91
N TYR A 90 -7.58 -18.91 -7.47
CA TYR A 90 -7.68 -18.65 -8.91
C TYR A 90 -6.68 -19.45 -9.72
N THR A 91 -5.42 -19.51 -9.29
CA THR A 91 -4.39 -20.32 -9.96
C THR A 91 -4.80 -21.80 -9.99
N ARG A 92 -5.33 -22.32 -8.88
CA ARG A 92 -5.73 -23.74 -8.78
C ARG A 92 -6.94 -24.06 -9.65
N SER A 93 -7.98 -23.23 -9.60
CA SER A 93 -9.21 -23.47 -10.36
C SER A 93 -9.01 -23.28 -11.86
N THR A 94 -8.23 -22.27 -12.26
CA THR A 94 -8.05 -21.95 -13.70
C THR A 94 -6.97 -22.78 -14.37
N ILE A 95 -6.25 -23.67 -13.67
CA ILE A 95 -5.11 -24.40 -14.25
C ILE A 95 -5.51 -25.30 -15.43
N LYS A 96 -6.72 -25.89 -15.37
CA LYS A 96 -7.27 -26.79 -16.39
C LYS A 96 -8.35 -26.15 -17.28
N GLU A 97 -8.53 -24.84 -17.18
CA GLU A 97 -9.61 -24.10 -17.85
C GLU A 97 -9.51 -24.16 -19.39
N LEU A 98 -8.29 -24.23 -19.93
CA LEU A 98 -8.02 -24.36 -21.37
C LEU A 98 -7.59 -25.78 -21.78
N GLY A 99 -7.89 -26.81 -20.98
CA GLY A 99 -7.46 -28.19 -21.25
C GLY A 99 -5.94 -28.35 -21.17
N ASP A 100 -5.33 -28.88 -22.24
CA ASP A 100 -3.89 -29.20 -22.31
C ASP A 100 -2.99 -27.98 -22.59
N VAL A 101 -3.57 -26.78 -22.75
CA VAL A 101 -2.78 -25.58 -23.01
C VAL A 101 -1.93 -25.21 -21.79
N PRO A 102 -0.59 -25.14 -21.94
CA PRO A 102 0.32 -24.82 -20.83
C PRO A 102 0.06 -23.43 -20.25
N PHE A 103 0.29 -23.30 -18.94
CA PHE A 103 -0.05 -22.12 -18.15
C PHE A 103 0.62 -20.81 -18.65
N PHE A 104 1.88 -20.89 -19.10
CA PHE A 104 2.68 -19.71 -19.50
C PHE A 104 2.64 -19.40 -21.00
N CYS A 105 1.80 -20.10 -21.77
CA CYS A 105 1.55 -19.80 -23.17
C CYS A 105 2.83 -19.69 -24.03
N PRO A 106 3.67 -20.74 -24.07
CA PRO A 106 4.94 -20.69 -24.78
C PRO A 106 4.68 -20.61 -26.29
N SER A 107 5.60 -19.97 -27.01
CA SER A 107 5.42 -19.64 -28.43
C SER A 107 5.49 -20.83 -29.38
N ASP A 108 6.11 -21.92 -28.92
CA ASP A 108 6.33 -23.19 -29.62
C ASP A 108 5.19 -24.21 -29.44
N TYR A 109 4.22 -23.93 -28.56
CA TYR A 109 3.03 -24.78 -28.41
C TYR A 109 2.14 -24.71 -29.65
N ASN A 110 1.62 -25.87 -30.08
CA ASN A 110 0.74 -25.95 -31.25
C ASN A 110 -0.70 -25.56 -30.87
N TYR A 111 -0.98 -24.26 -30.86
CA TYR A 111 -2.32 -23.75 -30.60
C TYR A 111 -3.25 -24.09 -31.77
N PRO A 112 -4.47 -24.61 -31.50
CA PRO A 112 -5.41 -24.98 -32.56
C PRO A 112 -5.86 -23.79 -33.41
N PHE A 113 -5.83 -22.57 -32.86
CA PHE A 113 -6.15 -21.33 -33.56
C PHE A 113 -5.50 -20.13 -32.85
N ASN A 114 -5.25 -19.04 -33.58
CA ASN A 114 -4.63 -17.81 -33.03
C ASN A 114 -5.40 -17.22 -31.85
N THR A 115 -6.73 -17.34 -31.84
CA THR A 115 -7.56 -16.87 -30.73
C THR A 115 -7.24 -17.63 -29.44
N MET A 116 -6.92 -18.94 -29.50
CA MET A 116 -6.56 -19.74 -28.32
C MET A 116 -5.27 -19.24 -27.69
N LYS A 117 -4.30 -18.85 -28.52
CA LYS A 117 -3.04 -18.24 -28.06
C LYS A 117 -3.32 -16.91 -27.35
N LEU A 118 -4.20 -16.07 -27.92
CA LEU A 118 -4.57 -14.79 -27.31
C LEU A 118 -5.31 -14.99 -25.98
N ILE A 119 -6.26 -15.91 -25.90
CA ILE A 119 -6.97 -16.28 -24.67
C ILE A 119 -5.98 -16.74 -23.59
N CYS A 120 -5.02 -17.58 -23.97
CA CYS A 120 -3.97 -18.01 -23.06
C CYS A 120 -3.16 -16.81 -22.53
N ILE A 121 -2.67 -15.94 -23.42
CA ILE A 121 -1.85 -14.77 -23.03
C ILE A 121 -2.63 -13.84 -22.10
N VAL A 122 -3.90 -13.58 -22.39
CA VAL A 122 -4.75 -12.72 -21.55
C VAL A 122 -4.95 -13.35 -20.16
N ARG A 123 -5.22 -14.66 -20.08
CA ARG A 123 -5.33 -15.39 -18.80
C ARG A 123 -4.03 -15.33 -18.00
N ALA A 124 -2.90 -15.62 -18.63
CA ALA A 124 -1.59 -15.58 -17.98
C ALA A 124 -1.24 -14.16 -17.49
N SER A 125 -1.50 -13.15 -18.32
CA SER A 125 -1.30 -11.74 -17.97
C SER A 125 -2.17 -11.31 -16.80
N ASN A 126 -3.44 -11.72 -16.77
CA ASN A 126 -4.35 -11.45 -15.66
C ASN A 126 -3.81 -12.03 -14.35
N LEU A 127 -3.38 -13.30 -14.34
CA LEU A 127 -2.80 -13.89 -13.15
C LEU A 127 -1.50 -13.20 -12.71
N ILE A 128 -0.60 -12.89 -13.65
CA ILE A 128 0.65 -12.19 -13.34
C ILE A 128 0.35 -10.83 -12.68
N VAL A 129 -0.61 -10.08 -13.23
CA VAL A 129 -1.00 -8.78 -12.68
C VAL A 129 -1.63 -8.93 -11.29
N MET A 130 -2.38 -10.00 -11.03
CA MET A 130 -2.87 -10.29 -9.67
C MET A 130 -1.72 -10.45 -8.66
N TRP A 131 -0.70 -11.25 -9.01
CA TRP A 131 0.46 -11.47 -8.14
C TRP A 131 1.30 -10.21 -7.96
N ILE A 132 1.52 -9.44 -9.03
CA ILE A 132 2.22 -8.15 -8.95
C ILE A 132 1.48 -7.21 -8.00
N ARG A 133 0.14 -7.22 -8.01
CA ARG A 133 -0.66 -6.41 -7.10
C ARG A 133 -0.52 -6.84 -5.64
N PHE A 134 -0.54 -8.14 -5.37
CA PHE A 134 -0.24 -8.66 -4.04
C PHE A 134 1.14 -8.18 -3.54
N VAL A 135 2.18 -8.35 -4.36
CA VAL A 135 3.55 -7.92 -4.03
C VAL A 135 3.59 -6.41 -3.76
N THR A 136 2.90 -5.60 -4.56
CA THR A 136 2.83 -4.14 -4.37
C THR A 136 2.17 -3.78 -3.03
N ILE A 137 1.09 -4.45 -2.65
CA ILE A 137 0.43 -4.25 -1.34
C ILE A 137 1.38 -4.61 -0.19
N VAL A 138 2.11 -5.72 -0.29
CA VAL A 138 3.11 -6.12 0.71
C VAL A 138 4.18 -5.04 0.89
N PHE A 139 4.75 -4.54 -0.21
CA PHE A 139 5.71 -3.44 -0.15
C PHE A 139 5.13 -2.17 0.46
N MET A 140 3.86 -1.83 0.17
CA MET A 140 3.17 -0.70 0.79
C MET A 140 3.06 -0.83 2.31
N VAL A 141 2.69 -2.02 2.81
CA VAL A 141 2.57 -2.27 4.26
C VAL A 141 3.93 -2.07 4.96
N PHE A 142 4.99 -2.68 4.42
CA PHE A 142 6.35 -2.51 4.97
C PHE A 142 6.80 -1.04 4.93
N PHE A 143 6.45 -0.32 3.86
CA PHE A 143 6.81 1.08 3.72
C PHE A 143 6.11 1.96 4.75
N ILE A 144 4.80 1.78 4.98
CA ILE A 144 4.03 2.50 5.99
C ILE A 144 4.56 2.21 7.40
N GLU A 145 4.89 0.97 7.71
CA GLU A 145 5.49 0.60 8.99
C GLU A 145 6.83 1.32 9.23
N LYS A 146 7.68 1.37 8.21
CA LYS A 146 8.95 2.09 8.26
C LYS A 146 8.75 3.60 8.44
N LEU A 147 7.76 4.19 7.76
CA LEU A 147 7.40 5.60 7.93
C LEU A 147 6.89 5.91 9.34
N ASN A 148 6.07 5.04 9.92
CA ASN A 148 5.55 5.20 11.28
C ASN A 148 6.69 5.16 12.30
N LEU A 149 7.60 4.19 12.19
CA LEU A 149 8.80 4.10 13.05
C LEU A 149 9.70 5.34 12.94
N TRP A 150 9.90 5.85 11.72
CA TRP A 150 10.70 7.05 11.50
C TRP A 150 10.05 8.30 12.10
N THR A 151 8.73 8.44 11.95
CA THR A 151 7.94 9.56 12.49
C THR A 151 7.95 9.54 14.01
N ASP A 152 7.77 8.38 14.64
CA ASP A 152 7.84 8.24 16.10
C ASP A 152 9.23 8.55 16.65
N LYS A 153 10.29 8.11 15.96
CA LYS A 153 11.68 8.46 16.32
C LYS A 153 11.88 9.98 16.27
N LYS A 154 11.40 10.65 15.22
CA LYS A 154 11.49 12.11 15.07
C LYS A 154 10.72 12.84 16.18
N ARG A 155 9.52 12.36 16.54
CA ARG A 155 8.70 12.90 17.63
C ARG A 155 9.42 12.79 18.99
N LYS A 156 10.03 11.64 19.28
CA LYS A 156 10.81 11.43 20.51
C LYS A 156 12.03 12.37 20.59
N ILE A 157 12.75 12.56 19.49
CA ILE A 157 13.91 13.49 19.44
C ILE A 157 13.46 14.94 19.66
N GLY A 158 12.36 15.36 19.01
CA GLY A 158 11.80 16.71 19.18
C GLY A 158 11.39 17.01 20.62
N ASN A 159 10.67 16.08 21.27
CA ASN A 159 10.29 16.23 22.67
C ASN A 159 11.51 16.30 23.61
N ASN A 160 12.55 15.50 23.36
CA ASN A 160 13.74 15.51 24.19
C ASN A 160 14.51 16.84 24.08
N ASN A 161 14.60 17.41 22.88
CA ASN A 161 15.20 18.72 22.66
C ASN A 161 14.43 19.84 23.36
N ASN A 162 13.09 19.82 23.31
CA ASN A 162 12.26 20.79 24.01
C ASN A 162 12.42 20.70 25.54
N ASN A 163 12.43 19.49 26.10
CA ASN A 163 12.66 19.27 27.53
C ASN A 163 14.04 19.76 27.98
N ASN A 164 15.08 19.55 27.17
CA ASN A 164 16.42 20.05 27.44
C ASN A 164 16.50 21.58 27.38
N LYS A 165 15.78 22.21 26.43
CA LYS A 165 15.69 23.68 26.33
C LYS A 165 14.99 24.28 27.55
N LEU A 166 13.91 23.66 28.03
CA LEU A 166 13.17 24.07 29.23
C LEU A 166 14.03 23.95 30.50
N LYS A 167 14.81 22.86 30.62
CA LYS A 167 15.78 22.68 31.73
C LYS A 167 16.89 23.74 31.73
N ARG A 168 17.35 24.18 30.55
CA ARG A 168 18.40 25.21 30.42
C ARG A 168 17.90 26.60 30.83
N GLN A 169 16.67 26.97 30.47
CA GLN A 169 16.06 28.23 30.91
C GLN A 169 15.83 28.30 32.43
N ARG A 170 15.43 27.20 33.07
CA ARG A 170 15.28 27.14 34.53
C ARG A 170 16.58 27.31 35.32
N LYS A 171 17.73 26.95 34.73
CA LYS A 171 19.04 27.19 35.36
C LYS A 171 19.46 28.66 35.26
N ASN A 172 19.11 29.36 34.18
CA ASN A 172 19.48 30.77 34.00
C ASN A 172 18.61 31.72 34.85
N SER A 173 17.32 31.43 35.07
CA SER A 173 16.47 32.27 35.92
C SER A 173 16.81 32.18 37.42
N LYS A 174 17.43 31.07 37.85
CA LYS A 174 17.83 30.88 39.25
C LYS A 174 19.13 31.62 39.61
N SER A 175 19.90 32.05 38.61
CA SER A 175 21.15 32.81 38.79
C SER A 175 20.92 34.33 38.87
N SER A 176 19.81 34.85 38.35
CA SER A 176 19.47 36.27 38.40
C SER A 176 18.90 36.73 39.75
N ASP A 177 18.23 35.83 40.49
CA ASP A 177 17.68 36.16 41.83
C ASP A 177 18.73 36.22 42.94
N VAL A 178 19.90 35.58 42.76
CA VAL A 178 20.98 35.65 43.75
C VAL A 178 21.77 36.97 43.63
N GLY A 179 21.83 37.57 42.43
CA GLY A 179 22.47 38.87 42.22
C GLY A 179 21.63 40.06 42.72
N ALA A 180 20.31 39.97 42.66
CA ALA A 180 19.42 41.05 43.12
C ALA A 180 19.30 41.13 44.66
N LYS A 181 19.66 40.07 45.39
CA LYS A 181 19.59 40.02 46.86
C LYS A 181 20.87 40.53 47.56
N LEU A 182 21.93 40.82 46.81
CA LEU A 182 23.18 41.39 47.33
C LEU A 182 23.27 42.91 47.18
N VAL A 183 22.37 43.56 46.44
CA VAL A 183 22.37 45.02 46.21
C VAL A 183 21.47 45.78 47.20
N SER A 184 20.64 45.08 47.97
CA SER A 184 19.69 45.69 48.92
C SER A 184 20.18 45.75 50.38
N LEU A 185 21.47 45.51 50.63
CA LEU A 185 22.05 45.54 51.99
C LEU A 185 23.02 46.72 52.25
N ASP A 186 23.06 47.75 51.39
CA ASP A 186 24.02 48.86 51.53
C ASP A 186 23.40 50.26 51.58
N TYR A 187 22.14 50.38 52.01
CA TYR A 187 21.53 51.69 52.33
C TYR A 187 20.80 51.61 53.67
N GLY A 188 21.58 51.74 54.73
CA GLY A 188 21.05 51.91 56.07
C GLY A 188 22.17 52.21 57.04
N GLU A 189 22.68 53.45 57.04
CA GLU A 189 23.07 54.14 58.27
C GLU A 189 23.40 55.62 58.04
N SER A 190 22.90 56.42 58.99
CA SER A 190 23.20 57.82 59.35
C SER A 190 22.88 58.94 58.36
#